data_AF-A0A9E5LWH2-F1
#
_entry.id   AF-A0A9E5LWH2-F1
#
_cell.length_a   1.000
_cell.length_b   1.000
_cell.length_c   1.000
_cell.angle_alpha   90.00
_cell.angle_beta   90.00
_cell.angle_gamma   90.00
#
_symmetry.space_group_name_H-M   'P 1'
#
loop_
_entity.id
_entity.type
_entity.pdbx_description
1 polymer ?
#
loop_
_entity_poly.entity_id
_entity_poly.type
_entity_poly.pdbx_seq_one_letter_code
_entity_poly.pdbx_strand_id
1 'polypeptide(L)'
;MSLFNFGQAMDDSKAKSQSEQIKKEAEGFNLAGTGGFLSVVKYLVFAILASLNFHLFYTHAPGIWGVLIGCVALMFEACAIYFWNKQNQSADRHQLALQAFAIIFTVLSFVHGTAALYQLAGVGPDITAVVEVYSRYVAFPLLFGLMVLSVCTLHYCHWSTQISNARAKAMLEMERRRAELMTETMALETEAAVETMRLEHFKQKVIL
;
A
#
# COMPACT_ATOMS: atom_id res chain seq x y z
N MET A 1 -43.21 25.44 16.71
CA MET A 1 -41.90 24.90 16.29
C MET A 1 -41.30 23.97 17.36
N SER A 2 -42.04 22.95 17.85
CA SER A 2 -41.56 22.08 18.95
C SER A 2 -41.62 20.58 18.64
N LEU A 3 -42.40 20.16 17.64
CA LEU A 3 -42.55 18.74 17.25
C LEU A 3 -41.43 18.28 16.30
N PHE A 4 -40.90 19.18 15.46
CA PHE A 4 -39.84 18.86 14.51
C PHE A 4 -38.50 18.54 15.19
N ASN A 5 -38.15 19.28 16.25
CA ASN A 5 -36.92 19.04 17.01
C ASN A 5 -36.98 17.76 17.87
N PHE A 6 -38.18 17.31 18.27
CA PHE A 6 -38.36 16.08 19.04
C PHE A 6 -38.16 14.83 18.17
N GLY A 7 -38.68 14.84 16.95
CA GLY A 7 -38.47 13.76 15.98
C GLY A 7 -36.99 13.61 15.61
N GLN A 8 -36.29 14.72 15.39
CA GLN A 8 -34.86 14.73 15.06
C GLN A 8 -33.99 14.23 16.23
N ALA A 9 -34.32 14.62 17.47
CA ALA A 9 -33.64 14.11 18.66
C ALA A 9 -33.93 12.62 18.93
N MET A 10 -35.14 12.14 18.61
CA MET A 10 -35.47 10.71 18.70
C MET A 10 -34.73 9.88 17.66
N ASP A 11 -34.60 10.37 16.43
CA ASP A 11 -33.87 9.66 15.37
C ASP A 11 -32.37 9.58 15.68
N ASP A 12 -31.77 10.66 16.18
CA ASP A 12 -30.39 10.68 16.66
C ASP A 12 -30.18 9.72 17.85
N SER A 13 -31.18 9.60 18.74
CA SER A 13 -31.12 8.68 19.88
C SER A 13 -31.19 7.22 19.44
N LYS A 14 -32.02 6.90 18.44
CA LYS A 14 -32.13 5.55 17.87
C LYS A 14 -30.89 5.18 17.08
N ALA A 15 -30.34 6.10 16.28
CA ALA A 15 -29.09 5.88 15.54
C ALA A 15 -27.92 5.61 16.48
N LYS A 16 -27.82 6.35 17.61
CA LYS A 16 -26.82 6.09 18.65
C LYS A 16 -27.04 4.75 19.35
N SER A 17 -28.27 4.42 19.73
CA SER A 17 -28.61 3.13 20.35
C SER A 17 -28.30 1.94 19.44
N GLN A 18 -28.57 2.06 18.13
CA GLN A 18 -28.30 1.01 17.16
C GLN A 18 -26.81 0.87 16.89
N SER A 19 -26.06 1.98 16.83
CA SER A 19 -24.59 1.97 16.76
C SER A 19 -23.96 1.33 17.99
N GLU A 20 -24.49 1.60 19.19
CA GLU A 20 -24.03 0.99 20.43
C GLU A 20 -24.38 -0.50 20.52
N GLN A 21 -25.54 -0.93 20.02
CA GLN A 21 -25.90 -2.34 19.92
C GLN A 21 -24.98 -3.09 18.94
N ILE A 22 -24.69 -2.52 17.76
CA ILE A 22 -23.76 -3.10 16.80
C ILE A 22 -22.34 -3.18 17.38
N LYS A 23 -21.90 -2.16 18.13
CA LYS A 23 -20.61 -2.20 18.85
C LYS A 23 -20.58 -3.28 19.93
N LYS A 24 -21.67 -3.44 20.71
CA LYS A 24 -21.78 -4.49 21.72
C LYS A 24 -21.87 -5.89 21.11
N GLU A 25 -22.53 -6.05 19.98
CA GLU A 25 -22.56 -7.31 19.22
C GLU A 25 -21.17 -7.62 18.64
N ALA A 26 -20.43 -6.61 18.15
CA ALA A 26 -19.06 -6.77 17.70
C ALA A 26 -18.06 -7.09 18.84
N GLU A 27 -18.26 -6.52 20.04
CA GLU A 27 -17.52 -6.87 21.25
C GLU A 27 -17.85 -8.29 21.76
N GLY A 28 -19.06 -8.79 21.47
CA GLY A 28 -19.48 -10.16 21.78
C GLY A 28 -18.87 -11.24 20.88
N PHE A 29 -18.36 -10.87 19.68
CA PHE A 29 -17.55 -11.75 18.85
C PHE A 29 -16.12 -11.80 19.38
N ASN A 30 -15.89 -12.72 20.32
CA ASN A 30 -14.55 -13.03 20.84
C ASN A 30 -13.75 -13.85 19.81
N LEU A 31 -13.50 -13.25 18.64
CA LEU A 31 -12.51 -13.73 17.70
C LEU A 31 -11.14 -13.52 18.35
N ALA A 32 -10.25 -14.52 18.28
CA ALA A 32 -8.92 -14.43 18.84
C ALA A 32 -8.20 -13.17 18.31
N GLY A 33 -8.19 -12.13 19.14
CA GLY A 33 -7.54 -10.88 18.79
C GLY A 33 -6.04 -11.13 18.68
N THR A 34 -5.41 -10.53 17.66
CA THR A 34 -3.95 -10.54 17.51
C THR A 34 -3.22 -9.63 18.53
N GLY A 35 -3.98 -9.05 19.47
CA GLY A 35 -3.47 -8.24 20.58
C GLY A 35 -3.02 -9.07 21.79
N GLY A 36 -2.43 -8.41 22.79
CA GLY A 36 -1.97 -9.07 24.02
C GLY A 36 -0.65 -9.83 23.85
N PHE A 37 -0.58 -11.05 24.38
CA PHE A 37 0.65 -11.86 24.45
C PHE A 37 1.34 -12.07 23.10
N LEU A 38 0.58 -12.40 22.04
CA LEU A 38 1.14 -12.63 20.71
C LEU A 38 1.82 -11.38 20.13
N SER A 39 1.32 -10.19 20.46
CA SER A 39 1.95 -8.94 20.07
C SER A 39 3.30 -8.76 20.77
N VAL A 40 3.36 -9.02 22.07
CA VAL A 40 4.60 -8.93 22.87
C VAL A 40 5.65 -9.92 22.34
N VAL A 41 5.27 -11.18 22.12
CA VAL A 41 6.16 -12.20 21.57
C VAL A 41 6.70 -11.78 20.20
N LYS A 42 5.85 -11.28 19.31
CA LYS A 42 6.25 -10.77 18.00
C LYS A 42 7.31 -9.68 18.14
N TYR A 43 7.08 -8.65 18.96
CA TYR A 43 8.05 -7.57 19.14
C TYR A 43 9.36 -8.05 19.73
N LEU A 44 9.34 -9.00 20.68
CA LEU A 44 10.54 -9.60 21.24
C LEU A 44 11.34 -10.39 20.19
N VAL A 45 10.66 -11.21 19.39
CA VAL A 45 11.31 -11.97 18.30
C VAL A 45 12.00 -11.04 17.32
N PHE A 46 11.29 -10.00 16.86
CA PHE A 46 11.89 -9.02 15.95
C PHE A 46 13.00 -8.19 16.61
N ALA A 47 12.94 -7.90 17.92
CA ALA A 47 14.01 -7.21 18.62
C ALA A 47 15.30 -8.07 18.69
N ILE A 48 15.15 -9.38 18.94
CA ILE A 48 16.28 -10.31 18.94
C ILE A 48 16.86 -10.43 17.53
N LEU A 49 16.03 -10.60 16.51
CA LEU A 49 16.47 -10.66 15.11
C LEU A 49 17.17 -9.36 14.69
N ALA A 50 16.64 -8.19 15.07
CA ALA A 50 17.25 -6.89 14.83
C ALA A 50 18.66 -6.82 15.43
N SER A 51 18.83 -7.26 16.67
CA SER A 51 20.13 -7.28 17.34
C SER A 51 21.11 -8.22 16.65
N LEU A 52 20.67 -9.41 16.24
CA LEU A 52 21.51 -10.40 15.55
C LEU A 52 21.93 -9.91 14.16
N ASN A 53 21.00 -9.35 13.40
CA ASN A 53 21.26 -8.81 12.07
C ASN A 53 22.17 -7.59 12.14
N PHE A 54 21.97 -6.70 13.12
CA PHE A 54 22.88 -5.59 13.36
C PHE A 54 24.30 -6.09 13.69
N HIS A 55 24.41 -7.08 14.59
CA HIS A 55 25.69 -7.66 14.97
C HIS A 55 26.43 -8.25 13.76
N LEU A 56 25.74 -8.99 12.89
CA LEU A 56 26.30 -9.53 11.65
C LEU A 56 26.95 -8.44 10.80
N PHE A 57 26.24 -7.37 10.48
CA PHE A 57 26.80 -6.31 9.62
C PHE A 57 27.87 -5.47 10.31
N TYR A 58 27.70 -5.22 11.60
CA TYR A 58 28.68 -4.48 12.39
C TYR A 58 30.04 -5.20 12.44
N THR A 59 30.03 -6.54 12.51
CA THR A 59 31.24 -7.35 12.60
C THR A 59 31.90 -7.65 11.26
N HIS A 60 31.12 -7.78 10.18
CA HIS A 60 31.63 -8.25 8.87
C HIS A 60 31.86 -7.14 7.84
N ALA A 61 31.35 -5.92 8.07
CA ALA A 61 31.61 -4.79 7.18
C ALA A 61 32.61 -3.80 7.79
N PRO A 62 33.56 -3.27 6.99
CA PRO A 62 34.67 -2.49 7.50
C PRO A 62 34.26 -1.07 7.96
N GLY A 63 34.72 -0.69 9.15
CA GLY A 63 34.66 0.69 9.64
C GLY A 63 33.23 1.23 9.76
N ILE A 64 33.03 2.48 9.35
CA ILE A 64 31.73 3.15 9.47
C ILE A 64 30.62 2.49 8.65
N TRP A 65 30.98 1.75 7.59
CA TRP A 65 30.02 1.05 6.76
C TRP A 65 29.30 -0.08 7.51
N GLY A 66 29.96 -0.76 8.44
CA GLY A 66 29.30 -1.77 9.28
C GLY A 66 28.20 -1.18 10.15
N VAL A 67 28.41 0.02 10.69
CA VAL A 67 27.39 0.74 11.46
C VAL A 67 26.23 1.16 10.56
N LEU A 68 26.50 1.75 9.39
CA LEU A 68 25.47 2.21 8.46
C LEU A 68 24.61 1.04 7.92
N ILE A 69 25.25 -0.05 7.51
CA ILE A 69 24.55 -1.25 7.03
C ILE A 69 23.77 -1.90 8.19
N GLY A 70 24.34 -1.92 9.40
CA GLY A 70 23.63 -2.34 10.61
C GLY A 70 22.36 -1.52 10.85
N CYS A 71 22.42 -0.19 10.72
CA CYS A 71 21.23 0.67 10.82
C CYS A 71 20.18 0.34 9.75
N VAL A 72 20.60 0.02 8.52
CA VAL A 72 19.68 -0.44 7.46
C VAL A 72 19.03 -1.76 7.85
N ALA A 73 19.75 -2.69 8.47
CA ALA A 73 19.17 -3.93 8.99
C ALA A 73 18.15 -3.66 10.11
N LEU A 74 18.38 -2.70 11.01
CA LEU A 74 17.38 -2.29 12.00
C LEU A 74 16.12 -1.71 11.34
N MET A 75 16.29 -0.87 10.32
CA MET A 75 15.16 -0.33 9.55
C MET A 75 14.40 -1.44 8.82
N PHE A 76 15.12 -2.44 8.31
CA PHE A 76 14.52 -3.60 7.66
C PHE A 76 13.57 -4.36 8.60
N GLU A 77 13.98 -4.57 9.86
CA GLU A 77 13.09 -5.17 10.86
C GLU A 77 11.91 -4.28 11.21
N ALA A 78 12.13 -2.97 11.33
CA ALA A 78 11.06 -2.02 11.57
C ALA A 78 10.01 -2.05 10.44
N CYS A 79 10.45 -2.19 9.18
CA CYS A 79 9.57 -2.39 8.03
C CYS A 79 8.78 -3.71 8.14
N ALA A 80 9.43 -4.82 8.51
CA ALA A 80 8.76 -6.11 8.69
C ALA A 80 7.65 -6.04 9.75
N ILE A 81 7.95 -5.44 10.92
CA ILE A 81 6.98 -5.18 11.99
C ILE A 81 5.83 -4.31 11.47
N TYR A 82 6.14 -3.24 10.73
CA TYR A 82 5.15 -2.35 10.17
C TYR A 82 4.20 -3.11 9.22
N PHE A 83 4.73 -3.96 8.35
CA PHE A 83 3.91 -4.76 7.42
C PHE A 83 2.99 -5.73 8.16
N TRP A 84 3.51 -6.46 9.15
CA TRP A 84 2.69 -7.35 10.00
C TRP A 84 1.59 -6.61 10.77
N ASN A 85 1.84 -5.37 11.17
CA ASN A 85 0.84 -4.57 11.90
C ASN A 85 -0.23 -3.99 10.98
N LYS A 86 0.16 -3.57 9.77
CA LYS A 86 -0.74 -2.88 8.84
C LYS A 86 -1.51 -3.77 7.90
N GLN A 87 -1.12 -5.04 7.74
CA GLN A 87 -1.82 -5.98 6.86
C GLN A 87 -3.30 -6.15 7.25
N ASN A 88 -3.65 -6.17 8.54
CA ASN A 88 -5.04 -6.36 8.99
C ASN A 88 -5.87 -5.06 8.93
N GLN A 89 -5.22 -3.92 8.69
CA GLN A 89 -5.85 -2.60 8.55
C GLN A 89 -5.90 -2.14 7.09
N SER A 90 -5.50 -3.00 6.17
CA SER A 90 -5.44 -2.73 4.72
C SER A 90 -6.41 -3.64 3.99
N ALA A 91 -6.79 -3.27 2.77
CA ALA A 91 -7.69 -4.05 1.93
C ALA A 91 -7.07 -4.38 0.57
N ASP A 92 -7.65 -5.40 -0.09
CA ASP A 92 -7.38 -5.80 -1.47
C ASP A 92 -5.89 -6.04 -1.78
N ARG A 93 -5.42 -5.52 -2.92
CA ARG A 93 -4.05 -5.69 -3.41
C ARG A 93 -3.01 -5.09 -2.47
N HIS A 94 -3.36 -4.06 -1.70
CA HIS A 94 -2.44 -3.46 -0.73
C HIS A 94 -2.22 -4.39 0.47
N GLN A 95 -3.28 -5.05 0.96
CA GLN A 95 -3.18 -6.06 2.01
C GLN A 95 -2.31 -7.24 1.57
N LEU A 96 -2.54 -7.77 0.36
CA LEU A 96 -1.76 -8.90 -0.15
C LEU A 96 -0.28 -8.52 -0.32
N ALA A 97 0.00 -7.32 -0.81
CA ALA A 97 1.38 -6.81 -0.91
C ALA A 97 2.04 -6.70 0.48
N LEU A 98 1.34 -6.17 1.49
CA LEU A 98 1.84 -6.09 2.86
C LEU A 98 2.14 -7.48 3.43
N GLN A 99 1.24 -8.47 3.23
CA GLN A 99 1.47 -9.85 3.67
C GLN A 99 2.68 -10.48 2.99
N ALA A 100 2.79 -10.35 1.67
CA ALA A 100 3.90 -10.90 0.91
C ALA A 100 5.24 -10.32 1.39
N PHE A 101 5.34 -9.00 1.52
CA PHE A 101 6.56 -8.37 2.03
C PHE A 101 6.83 -8.68 3.50
N ALA A 102 5.80 -8.76 4.35
CA ALA A 102 5.96 -9.19 5.74
C ALA A 102 6.63 -10.57 5.83
N ILE A 103 6.16 -11.54 5.03
CA ILE A 103 6.72 -12.89 4.97
C ILE A 103 8.15 -12.87 4.44
N ILE A 104 8.40 -12.24 3.29
CA ILE A 104 9.73 -12.21 2.66
C ILE A 104 10.75 -11.57 3.60
N PHE A 105 10.40 -10.45 4.24
CA PHE A 105 11.29 -9.76 5.16
C PHE A 105 11.58 -10.62 6.39
N THR A 106 10.56 -11.28 6.94
CA THR A 106 10.73 -12.17 8.11
C THR A 106 11.64 -13.35 7.78
N VAL A 107 11.48 -13.97 6.61
CA VAL A 107 12.32 -15.11 6.18
C VAL A 107 13.77 -14.67 6.00
N LEU A 108 14.02 -13.55 5.32
CA LEU A 108 15.38 -13.04 5.14
C LEU A 108 16.02 -12.66 6.48
N SER A 109 15.28 -11.96 7.33
CA SER A 109 15.70 -11.61 8.68
C SER A 109 16.09 -12.85 9.50
N PHE A 110 15.27 -13.91 9.43
CA PHE A 110 15.52 -15.15 10.14
C PHE A 110 16.76 -15.87 9.61
N VAL A 111 16.98 -15.89 8.29
CA VAL A 111 18.19 -16.46 7.67
C VAL A 111 19.44 -15.71 8.11
N HIS A 112 19.42 -14.37 8.10
CA HIS A 112 20.53 -13.54 8.58
C HIS A 112 20.78 -13.73 10.07
N GLY A 113 19.73 -13.77 10.88
CA GLY A 113 19.82 -13.96 12.32
C GLY A 113 20.36 -15.35 12.68
N THR A 114 19.98 -16.38 11.91
CA THR A 114 20.52 -17.73 12.06
C THR A 114 22.00 -17.80 11.71
N ALA A 115 22.43 -17.12 10.64
CA ALA A 115 23.85 -17.03 10.28
C ALA A 115 24.67 -16.31 11.38
N ALA A 116 24.13 -15.24 11.95
CA ALA A 116 24.74 -14.52 13.07
C ALA A 116 24.84 -15.39 14.33
N LEU A 117 23.77 -16.12 14.67
CA LEU A 117 23.77 -17.06 15.79
C LEU A 117 24.77 -18.20 15.59
N TYR A 118 24.87 -18.75 14.39
CA TYR A 118 25.82 -19.81 14.09
C TYR A 118 27.27 -19.35 14.32
N GLN A 119 27.61 -18.14 13.89
CA GLN A 119 28.93 -17.55 14.15
C GLN A 119 29.17 -17.28 15.63
N LEU A 120 28.19 -16.72 16.33
CA LEU A 120 28.28 -16.46 17.77
C LEU A 120 28.42 -17.75 18.59
N ALA A 121 27.75 -18.82 18.18
CA ALA A 121 27.80 -20.10 18.86
C ALA A 121 29.13 -20.83 18.64
N GLY A 122 29.82 -20.58 17.52
CA GLY A 122 31.09 -21.26 17.19
C GLY A 122 30.95 -22.77 17.01
N VAL A 123 29.73 -23.26 16.75
CA VAL A 123 29.42 -24.69 16.64
C VAL A 123 29.38 -25.09 15.16
N GLY A 124 30.38 -25.82 14.68
CA GLY A 124 30.41 -26.43 13.35
C GLY A 124 31.53 -25.92 12.43
N PRO A 125 31.54 -26.33 11.15
CA PRO A 125 32.53 -25.87 10.18
C PRO A 125 32.55 -24.34 10.05
N ASP A 126 33.75 -23.79 9.85
CA ASP A 126 33.96 -22.36 9.71
C ASP A 126 33.29 -21.83 8.43
N ILE A 127 32.23 -21.04 8.61
CA ILE A 127 31.53 -20.35 7.53
C ILE A 127 31.92 -18.87 7.42
N THR A 128 32.92 -18.42 8.20
CA THR A 128 33.26 -17.00 8.33
C THR A 128 33.56 -16.36 6.98
N ALA A 129 34.37 -17.02 6.14
CA ALA A 129 34.69 -16.51 4.81
C ALA A 129 33.45 -16.34 3.90
N VAL A 130 32.51 -17.30 3.96
CA VAL A 130 31.28 -17.25 3.16
C VAL A 130 30.37 -16.13 3.65
N VAL A 131 30.22 -16.00 4.96
CA VAL A 131 29.40 -14.95 5.58
C VAL A 131 30.00 -13.57 5.35
N GLU A 132 31.33 -13.43 5.39
CA GLU A 132 32.00 -12.16 5.10
C GLU A 132 31.74 -11.71 3.67
N VAL A 133 31.94 -12.60 2.68
CA VAL A 133 31.67 -12.31 1.26
C VAL A 133 30.19 -11.97 1.04
N TYR A 134 29.30 -12.79 1.60
CA TYR A 134 27.86 -12.56 1.49
C TYR A 134 27.45 -11.22 2.10
N SER A 135 27.89 -10.93 3.34
CA SER A 135 27.53 -9.72 4.07
C SER A 135 28.04 -8.46 3.38
N ARG A 136 29.25 -8.54 2.80
CA ARG A 136 29.91 -7.39 2.17
C ARG A 136 29.37 -7.05 0.78
N TYR A 137 29.03 -8.05 -0.03
CA TYR A 137 28.70 -7.84 -1.44
C TYR A 137 27.24 -8.13 -1.80
N VAL A 138 26.56 -9.01 -1.07
CA VAL A 138 25.24 -9.51 -1.47
C VAL A 138 24.13 -9.00 -0.53
N ALA A 139 24.37 -9.07 0.77
CA ALA A 139 23.35 -8.80 1.77
C ALA A 139 22.85 -7.34 1.75
N PHE A 140 23.75 -6.36 1.67
CA PHE A 140 23.34 -4.95 1.63
C PHE A 140 22.51 -4.60 0.37
N PRO A 141 22.95 -4.90 -0.86
CA PRO A 141 22.12 -4.67 -2.05
C PRO A 141 20.78 -5.41 -2.00
N LEU A 142 20.76 -6.63 -1.43
CA LEU A 142 19.54 -7.41 -1.27
C LEU A 142 18.56 -6.73 -0.30
N LEU A 143 19.01 -6.37 0.90
CA LEU A 143 18.20 -5.71 1.92
C LEU A 143 17.69 -4.35 1.42
N PHE A 144 18.59 -3.51 0.93
CA PHE A 144 18.25 -2.18 0.44
C PHE A 144 17.34 -2.24 -0.79
N GLY A 145 17.65 -3.10 -1.76
CA GLY A 145 16.85 -3.29 -2.97
C GLY A 145 15.44 -3.78 -2.64
N LEU A 146 15.31 -4.72 -1.70
CA LEU A 146 14.00 -5.21 -1.26
C LEU A 146 13.21 -4.14 -0.50
N MET A 147 13.86 -3.30 0.31
CA MET A 147 13.22 -2.14 0.95
C MET A 147 12.68 -1.16 -0.09
N VAL A 148 13.50 -0.77 -1.07
CA VAL A 148 13.08 0.14 -2.16
C VAL A 148 11.91 -0.47 -2.93
N LEU A 149 12.01 -1.75 -3.31
CA LEU A 149 10.94 -2.45 -4.02
C LEU A 149 9.65 -2.46 -3.19
N SER A 150 9.74 -2.75 -1.89
CA SER A 150 8.58 -2.78 -1.00
C SER A 150 7.89 -1.41 -0.93
N VAL A 151 8.64 -0.31 -0.79
CA VAL A 151 8.09 1.04 -0.74
C VAL A 151 7.40 1.39 -2.06
N CYS A 152 8.06 1.14 -3.18
CA CYS A 152 7.51 1.41 -4.52
C CYS A 152 6.22 0.61 -4.78
N THR A 153 6.24 -0.70 -4.52
CA THR A 153 5.07 -1.57 -4.72
C THR A 153 3.93 -1.18 -3.78
N LEU A 154 4.21 -0.93 -2.50
CA LEU A 154 3.19 -0.54 -1.54
C LEU A 154 2.56 0.81 -1.90
N HIS A 155 3.36 1.77 -2.36
CA HIS A 155 2.85 3.06 -2.83
C HIS A 155 1.95 2.92 -4.05
N TYR A 156 2.34 2.08 -5.02
CA TYR A 156 1.53 1.82 -6.21
C TYR A 156 0.22 1.08 -5.88
N CYS A 157 0.26 0.12 -4.96
CA CYS A 157 -0.90 -0.65 -4.55
C CYS A 157 -1.82 0.11 -3.58
N HIS A 158 -1.37 1.22 -3.00
CA HIS A 158 -2.13 1.99 -2.01
C HIS A 158 -3.45 2.52 -2.61
N TRP A 159 -4.50 2.53 -1.79
CA TRP A 159 -5.86 2.91 -2.22
C TRP A 159 -5.91 4.33 -2.78
N SER A 160 -5.13 5.27 -2.23
CA SER A 160 -5.09 6.65 -2.70
C SER A 160 -4.60 6.74 -4.15
N THR A 161 -3.64 5.89 -4.52
CA THR A 161 -3.10 5.80 -5.88
C THR A 161 -4.14 5.25 -6.83
N GLN A 162 -4.91 4.24 -6.41
CA GLN A 162 -6.01 3.71 -7.20
C GLN A 162 -7.11 4.75 -7.43
N ILE A 163 -7.48 5.52 -6.40
CA ILE A 163 -8.47 6.60 -6.53
C ILE A 163 -7.95 7.71 -7.45
N SER A 164 -6.68 8.10 -7.30
CA SER A 164 -6.05 9.10 -8.17
C SER A 164 -6.07 8.67 -9.63
N ASN A 165 -5.70 7.42 -9.91
CA ASN A 165 -5.72 6.86 -11.26
C ASN A 165 -7.15 6.77 -11.84
N ALA A 166 -8.13 6.37 -11.03
CA ALA A 166 -9.52 6.32 -11.45
C ALA A 166 -10.06 7.72 -11.80
N ARG A 167 -9.74 8.73 -10.98
CA ARG A 167 -10.09 10.14 -11.26
C ARG A 167 -9.43 10.65 -12.54
N ALA A 168 -8.13 10.41 -12.71
CA ALA A 168 -7.41 10.81 -13.92
C ALA A 168 -8.01 10.17 -15.18
N LYS A 169 -8.38 8.88 -15.12
CA LYS A 169 -9.02 8.18 -16.22
C LYS A 169 -10.41 8.75 -16.54
N ALA A 170 -11.22 9.04 -15.53
CA ALA A 170 -12.54 9.64 -15.72
C ALA A 170 -12.44 11.05 -16.34
N MET A 171 -11.48 11.86 -15.90
CA MET A 171 -11.22 13.18 -16.51
C MET A 171 -10.79 13.05 -17.97
N LEU A 172 -9.87 12.13 -18.29
CA LEU A 172 -9.46 11.87 -19.67
C LEU A 172 -10.63 11.41 -20.55
N GLU A 173 -11.49 10.53 -20.04
CA GLU A 173 -12.66 10.05 -20.78
C GLU A 173 -13.69 11.18 -20.99
N MET A 174 -13.89 12.03 -20.00
CA MET A 174 -14.76 13.21 -20.12
C MET A 174 -14.25 14.18 -21.19
N GLU A 175 -12.96 14.52 -21.17
CA GLU A 175 -12.37 15.40 -22.19
C GLU A 175 -12.44 14.78 -23.59
N ARG A 176 -12.22 13.47 -23.69
CA ARG A 176 -12.41 12.75 -24.97
C ARG A 176 -13.84 12.82 -25.48
N ARG A 177 -14.83 12.51 -24.64
CA ARG A 177 -16.26 12.60 -25.03
C ARG A 177 -16.67 14.02 -25.39
N ARG A 178 -16.13 15.03 -24.69
CA ARG A 178 -16.37 16.44 -25.01
C ARG A 178 -15.83 16.80 -26.39
N ALA A 179 -14.62 16.34 -26.73
CA ALA A 179 -14.04 16.55 -28.06
C ALA A 179 -14.85 15.84 -29.16
N GLU A 180 -15.30 14.61 -28.89
CA GLU A 180 -16.15 13.83 -29.81
C GLU A 180 -17.49 14.56 -30.05
N LEU A 181 -18.19 14.99 -28.99
CA LEU A 181 -19.44 15.75 -29.09
C LEU A 181 -19.26 17.07 -29.83
N MET A 182 -18.19 17.82 -29.55
CA MET A 182 -17.90 19.08 -30.24
C MET A 182 -17.73 18.86 -31.75
N THR A 183 -17.02 17.80 -32.12
CA THR A 183 -16.82 17.41 -33.52
C THR A 183 -18.14 17.02 -34.18
N GLU A 184 -18.97 16.24 -33.50
CA GLU A 184 -20.30 15.82 -34.00
C GLU A 184 -21.23 17.02 -34.16
N THR A 185 -21.27 17.94 -33.19
CA THR A 185 -22.07 19.18 -33.32
C THR A 185 -21.60 20.05 -34.47
N MET A 186 -20.28 20.21 -34.68
CA MET A 186 -19.76 20.96 -35.82
C MET A 186 -20.12 20.32 -37.16
N ALA A 187 -20.13 18.99 -37.23
CA ALA A 187 -20.54 18.26 -38.43
C ALA A 187 -22.03 18.50 -38.73
N LEU A 188 -22.91 18.34 -37.72
CA LEU A 188 -24.34 18.55 -37.85
C LEU A 188 -24.70 20.01 -38.20
N GLU A 189 -24.01 20.99 -37.60
CA GLU A 189 -24.19 22.41 -37.94
C GLU A 189 -23.79 22.68 -39.40
N THR A 190 -22.71 22.06 -39.87
CA THR A 190 -22.26 22.18 -41.26
C THR A 190 -23.28 21.54 -42.22
N GLU A 191 -23.80 20.35 -41.90
CA GLU A 191 -24.85 19.70 -42.69
C GLU A 191 -26.13 20.54 -42.75
N ALA A 192 -26.58 21.08 -41.61
CA ALA A 192 -27.74 21.97 -41.55
C ALA A 192 -27.54 23.24 -42.38
N ALA A 193 -26.34 23.84 -42.34
CA ALA A 193 -25.99 24.98 -43.18
C ALA A 193 -26.02 24.65 -44.68
N VAL A 194 -25.56 23.47 -45.08
CA VAL A 194 -25.63 23.02 -46.47
C VAL A 194 -27.09 22.81 -46.92
N GLU A 195 -27.92 22.17 -46.10
CA GLU A 195 -29.33 21.92 -46.44
C GLU A 195 -30.16 23.21 -46.52
N THR A 196 -29.91 24.17 -45.62
CA THR A 196 -30.56 25.49 -45.69
C THR A 196 -30.18 26.24 -46.97
N MET A 197 -28.91 26.23 -47.38
CA MET A 197 -28.47 26.82 -48.66
C MET A 197 -29.12 26.14 -49.87
N ARG A 198 -29.28 24.80 -49.85
CA ARG A 198 -29.99 24.07 -50.92
C ARG A 198 -31.45 24.49 -51.02
N LEU A 199 -32.14 24.60 -49.88
CA LEU A 199 -33.54 25.03 -49.83
C LEU A 199 -33.71 26.46 -50.35
N GLU A 200 -32.81 27.39 -49.99
CA GLU A 200 -32.83 28.75 -50.52
C GLU A 200 -32.64 28.79 -52.04
N HIS A 201 -31.69 28.00 -52.56
CA HIS A 201 -31.48 27.89 -54.01
C HIS A 201 -32.74 27.38 -54.73
N PHE A 202 -33.43 26.37 -54.18
CA PHE A 202 -34.68 25.87 -54.77
C PHE A 202 -35.82 26.89 -54.68
N LYS A 203 -35.95 27.62 -53.57
CA LYS A 203 -36.95 28.70 -53.46
C LYS A 203 -36.74 29.78 -54.50
N GLN A 204 -35.49 30.20 -54.74
CA GLN A 204 -35.17 31.18 -55.78
C GLN A 204 -35.57 30.69 -57.18
N LYS A 205 -35.43 29.39 -57.47
CA LYS A 205 -35.83 28.77 -58.75
C LYS A 205 -37.33 28.63 -58.96
N VAL A 206 -38.14 28.62 -57.89
CA VAL A 206 -39.61 28.48 -57.98
C VAL A 206 -40.30 29.85 -58.12
N ILE A 207 -39.64 30.94 -57.70
CA ILE A 207 -40.18 32.31 -57.75
C ILE A 207 -39.90 33.01 -59.11
N LEU A 208 -38.99 32.46 -59.92
CA LEU A 208 -38.70 32.85 -61.31
C LEU A 208 -39.49 31.99 -62.30
#